data_AF-A0A2V9CXR6-F1
#
_entry.id   AF-A0A2V9CXR6-F1
#
_cell.length_a   1.000
_cell.length_b   1.000
_cell.length_c   1.000
_cell.angle_alpha   90.00
_cell.angle_beta   90.00
_cell.angle_gamma   90.00
#
_symmetry.space_group_name_H-M   'P 1'
#
loop_
_entity.id
_entity.type
_entity.pdbx_description
1 polymer ?
#
loop_
_entity_poly.entity_id
_entity_poly.type
_entity_poly.pdbx_seq_one_letter_code
_entity_poly.pdbx_strand_id
1 'polypeptide(L)'
;MRAIGLDSFRRRKMKKRTGIAWNTIFVLAGGVLCIGLLASGLSLFFGGSLAHAQKARGASSQSRVGGEDETGPYDVATGWPQPLGHPGWIWGSQGGVFAETPDRIYIANRGELPIPEKAPEGYTGGYGAFGQPATQGKPRMQHCILVVDGNGKLLEDWTQWDHLFEGKTRLGSGRHGAASL
;
A
#
# COMPACT_ATOMS: atom_id res chain seq x y z
N MET A 1 -69.49 22.30 -12.63
CA MET A 1 -68.54 21.32 -13.20
C MET A 1 -68.80 19.97 -12.55
N ARG A 2 -69.02 18.92 -13.35
CA ARG A 2 -69.55 17.61 -12.92
C ARG A 2 -68.45 16.70 -12.36
N ALA A 3 -68.76 15.99 -11.28
CA ALA A 3 -67.94 14.93 -10.70
C ALA A 3 -67.95 13.68 -11.62
N ILE A 4 -66.77 13.08 -11.85
CA ILE A 4 -66.60 11.85 -12.62
C ILE A 4 -65.89 10.81 -11.74
N GLY A 5 -66.68 9.82 -11.31
CA GLY A 5 -66.40 8.41 -11.58
C GLY A 5 -65.14 7.78 -11.00
N LEU A 6 -65.34 7.11 -9.85
CA LEU A 6 -64.51 6.03 -9.33
C LEU A 6 -64.32 4.87 -10.32
N ASP A 7 -63.32 4.04 -9.97
CA ASP A 7 -63.18 2.61 -10.29
C ASP A 7 -62.30 2.23 -11.48
N SER A 8 -61.06 1.86 -11.16
CA SER A 8 -60.50 0.57 -11.57
C SER A 8 -59.17 0.27 -10.84
N PHE A 9 -59.26 0.13 -9.51
CA PHE A 9 -58.16 -0.39 -8.70
C PHE A 9 -58.01 -1.90 -8.95
N ARG A 10 -57.15 -2.25 -9.92
CA ARG A 10 -56.84 -3.64 -10.30
C ARG A 10 -56.12 -4.34 -9.14
N ARG A 11 -56.89 -5.06 -8.30
CA ARG A 11 -56.37 -5.97 -7.26
C ARG A 11 -55.50 -7.05 -7.89
N ARG A 12 -54.17 -6.93 -7.79
CA ARG A 12 -53.28 -8.09 -7.95
C ARG A 12 -53.37 -8.91 -6.66
N LYS A 13 -54.00 -10.09 -6.74
CA LYS A 13 -54.02 -11.06 -5.62
C LYS A 13 -52.59 -11.52 -5.34
N MET A 14 -52.08 -11.12 -4.18
CA MET A 14 -50.85 -11.66 -3.58
C MET A 14 -51.07 -13.14 -3.23
N LYS A 15 -50.33 -14.02 -3.88
CA LYS A 15 -50.33 -15.47 -3.63
C LYS A 15 -49.47 -15.73 -2.39
N LYS A 16 -50.11 -15.96 -1.23
CA LYS A 16 -49.43 -16.49 -0.04
C LYS A 16 -48.91 -17.90 -0.37
N ARG A 17 -47.59 -18.03 -0.54
CA ARG A 17 -46.91 -19.34 -0.55
C ARG A 17 -46.19 -19.51 0.77
N THR A 18 -46.96 -20.04 1.70
CA THR A 18 -46.54 -20.69 2.94
C THR A 18 -45.56 -21.82 2.69
N GLY A 19 -44.59 -21.98 3.59
CA GLY A 19 -43.85 -23.22 3.82
C GLY A 19 -42.41 -23.20 3.35
N ILE A 20 -41.50 -22.66 4.17
CA ILE A 20 -40.09 -23.04 4.16
C ILE A 20 -40.07 -24.56 4.37
N ALA A 21 -39.68 -25.29 3.33
CA ALA A 21 -39.69 -26.73 3.31
C ALA A 21 -38.79 -27.27 4.42
N TRP A 22 -39.34 -28.15 5.26
CA TRP A 22 -38.67 -28.84 6.35
C TRP A 22 -37.35 -29.54 5.96
N ASN A 23 -37.09 -29.71 4.66
CA ASN A 23 -35.86 -30.27 4.11
C ASN A 23 -34.61 -29.40 4.32
N THR A 24 -34.74 -28.09 4.60
CA THR A 24 -33.57 -27.23 4.90
C THR A 24 -33.03 -27.42 6.32
N ILE A 25 -33.84 -27.91 7.25
CA ILE A 25 -33.43 -28.18 8.64
C ILE A 25 -32.65 -29.50 8.73
N PHE A 26 -32.99 -30.51 7.91
CA PHE A 26 -32.27 -31.79 7.88
C PHE A 26 -30.88 -31.70 7.23
N VAL A 27 -30.64 -30.76 6.31
CA VAL A 27 -29.32 -30.56 5.68
C VAL A 27 -28.30 -29.99 6.69
N LEU A 28 -28.74 -29.20 7.66
CA LEU A 28 -27.85 -28.65 8.70
C LEU A 28 -27.51 -29.67 9.79
N ALA A 29 -28.42 -30.61 10.11
CA ALA A 29 -28.13 -31.70 11.05
C ALA A 29 -27.33 -32.86 10.42
N GLY A 30 -27.53 -33.15 9.12
CA GLY A 30 -26.78 -34.19 8.40
C GLY A 30 -25.35 -33.76 8.00
N GLY A 31 -25.13 -32.48 7.70
CA GLY A 31 -23.81 -31.97 7.29
C GLY A 31 -22.77 -31.90 8.41
N VAL A 32 -23.20 -31.74 9.68
CA VAL A 32 -22.30 -31.68 10.83
C VAL A 32 -21.83 -33.08 11.27
N LEU A 33 -22.59 -34.13 10.95
CA LEU A 33 -22.21 -35.52 11.29
C LEU A 33 -21.17 -36.12 10.31
N CYS A 34 -21.01 -35.56 9.10
CA CYS A 34 -20.00 -36.01 8.13
C CYS A 34 -18.62 -35.35 8.30
N ILE A 35 -18.49 -34.28 9.08
CA ILE A 35 -17.19 -33.65 9.36
C ILE A 35 -16.49 -34.32 10.56
N GLY A 36 -17.24 -34.99 11.45
CA GLY A 36 -16.68 -35.68 12.62
C GLY A 36 -16.10 -37.08 12.35
N LEU A 37 -16.43 -37.74 11.24
CA LEU A 37 -16.01 -39.13 10.95
C LEU A 37 -14.98 -39.26 9.81
N LEU A 38 -14.61 -38.16 9.17
CA LEU A 38 -13.45 -38.09 8.26
C LEU A 38 -12.19 -37.53 8.94
N ALA A 39 -12.23 -37.34 10.27
CA ALA A 39 -11.09 -36.86 11.06
C ALA A 39 -10.31 -37.98 11.77
N SER A 40 -10.64 -39.26 11.55
CA SER A 40 -10.03 -40.39 12.27
C SER A 40 -9.39 -41.45 11.37
N GLY A 41 -9.39 -41.26 10.04
CA GLY A 41 -8.95 -42.28 9.07
C GLY A 41 -7.69 -41.97 8.25
N LEU A 42 -7.11 -40.76 8.35
CA LEU A 42 -5.97 -40.34 7.53
C LEU A 42 -4.76 -39.88 8.38
N SER A 43 -4.55 -40.51 9.53
CA SER A 43 -3.41 -40.20 10.41
C SER A 43 -2.33 -41.29 10.42
N LEU A 44 -2.32 -42.22 9.45
CA LEU A 44 -1.36 -43.34 9.40
C LEU A 44 -0.56 -43.47 8.09
N PHE A 45 -0.57 -42.46 7.20
CA PHE A 45 0.19 -42.51 5.94
C PHE A 45 1.15 -41.35 5.66
N PHE A 46 1.40 -40.44 6.61
CA PHE A 46 2.55 -39.53 6.53
C PHE A 46 3.32 -39.57 7.84
N GLY A 47 4.37 -40.41 7.85
CA GLY A 47 5.46 -40.27 8.79
C GLY A 47 6.14 -38.92 8.59
N GLY A 48 6.11 -38.09 9.64
CA GLY A 48 6.74 -36.79 9.66
C GLY A 48 6.60 -36.20 11.06
N SER A 49 7.73 -36.11 11.76
CA SER A 49 7.91 -35.65 13.14
C SER A 49 6.95 -34.53 13.58
N LEU A 50 6.32 -34.68 14.76
CA LEU A 50 5.79 -33.56 15.56
C LEU A 50 6.98 -32.71 16.02
N ALA A 51 7.50 -31.87 15.12
CA ALA A 51 8.33 -30.75 15.51
C ALA A 51 7.44 -29.78 16.27
N HIS A 52 7.72 -29.64 17.55
CA HIS A 52 7.14 -28.60 18.39
C HIS A 52 7.39 -27.25 17.71
N ALA A 53 6.33 -26.61 17.21
CA ALA A 53 6.37 -25.19 16.89
C ALA A 53 6.44 -24.43 18.22
N GLN A 54 7.62 -24.43 18.84
CA GLN A 54 7.96 -23.44 19.85
C GLN A 54 8.02 -22.11 19.12
N LYS A 55 6.96 -21.31 19.27
CA LYS A 55 6.96 -19.89 18.99
C LYS A 55 8.23 -19.31 19.62
N ALA A 56 9.15 -18.87 18.76
CA ALA A 56 10.40 -18.26 19.18
C ALA A 56 10.05 -17.14 20.17
N ARG A 57 10.49 -17.31 21.42
CA ARG A 57 10.53 -16.20 22.38
C ARG A 57 11.46 -15.17 21.77
N GLY A 58 10.94 -13.97 21.51
CA GLY A 58 11.76 -12.81 21.19
C GLY A 58 12.82 -12.66 22.27
N ALA A 59 14.07 -12.96 21.91
CA ALA A 59 15.21 -12.57 22.71
C ALA A 59 15.40 -11.09 22.44
N SER A 60 14.98 -10.23 23.37
CA SER A 60 15.30 -8.81 23.35
C SER A 60 16.82 -8.68 23.45
N SER A 61 17.44 -8.30 22.33
CA SER A 61 18.86 -8.00 22.25
C SER A 61 19.24 -6.96 23.29
N GLN A 62 20.35 -7.21 23.97
CA GLN A 62 21.00 -6.32 24.92
C GLN A 62 20.99 -4.88 24.41
N SER A 63 20.48 -3.96 25.23
CA SER A 63 20.54 -2.52 24.97
C SER A 63 22.00 -2.11 24.82
N ARG A 64 22.44 -1.93 23.57
CA ARG A 64 23.70 -1.27 23.24
C ARG A 64 23.42 0.22 23.33
N VAL A 65 24.17 0.92 24.16
CA VAL A 65 24.01 2.37 24.36
C VAL A 65 24.06 3.08 22.99
N GLY A 66 22.97 3.77 22.65
CA GLY A 66 22.83 4.61 21.45
C GLY A 66 22.16 3.90 20.27
N GLY A 67 20.91 4.28 19.99
CA GLY A 67 20.10 3.89 18.85
C GLY A 67 18.65 4.28 19.12
N GLU A 68 18.02 5.02 18.21
CA GLU A 68 16.56 4.96 18.13
C GLU A 68 16.26 3.52 17.71
N ASP A 69 15.29 2.86 18.35
CA ASP A 69 14.75 1.61 17.83
C ASP A 69 13.99 1.97 16.54
N GLU A 70 14.72 2.32 15.47
CA GLU A 70 14.26 3.06 14.29
C GLU A 70 13.06 2.37 13.64
N THR A 71 13.02 1.05 13.73
CA THR A 71 12.00 0.19 13.15
C THR A 71 11.08 -0.42 14.21
N GLY A 72 11.47 -0.40 15.49
CA GLY A 72 10.68 -1.01 16.54
C GLY A 72 10.54 -2.53 16.34
N PRO A 73 9.38 -3.11 16.70
CA PRO A 73 9.10 -4.53 16.50
C PRO A 73 8.84 -4.92 15.03
N TYR A 74 9.03 -4.01 14.08
CA TYR A 74 8.70 -4.22 12.66
C TYR A 74 9.95 -4.53 11.84
N ASP A 75 9.79 -5.47 10.90
CA ASP A 75 10.80 -5.76 9.87
C ASP A 75 10.71 -4.73 8.74
N VAL A 76 11.86 -4.26 8.26
CA VAL A 76 11.93 -3.32 7.13
C VAL A 76 11.60 -4.06 5.83
N ALA A 77 10.61 -3.55 5.10
CA ALA A 77 10.33 -3.97 3.73
C ALA A 77 11.46 -3.51 2.79
N THR A 78 12.44 -4.40 2.57
CA THR A 78 13.62 -4.09 1.75
C THR A 78 13.21 -3.87 0.29
N GLY A 79 13.72 -2.82 -0.34
CA GLY A 79 13.44 -2.49 -1.75
C GLY A 79 12.04 -1.89 -1.99
N TRP A 80 11.34 -1.48 -0.93
CA TRP A 80 10.08 -0.75 -1.01
C TRP A 80 10.33 0.77 -0.88
N PRO A 81 9.65 1.62 -1.67
CA PRO A 81 8.83 1.27 -2.84
C PRO A 81 9.70 0.82 -4.04
N GLN A 82 9.08 0.18 -5.03
CA GLN A 82 9.81 -0.29 -6.21
C GLN A 82 10.38 0.89 -7.01
N PRO A 83 11.52 0.72 -7.69
CA PRO A 83 12.09 1.78 -8.53
C PRO A 83 11.18 2.12 -9.70
N LEU A 84 11.14 3.41 -10.09
CA LEU A 84 10.38 3.88 -11.26
C LEU A 84 11.01 3.46 -12.61
N GLY A 85 12.24 2.91 -12.58
CA GLY A 85 12.90 2.35 -13.77
C GLY A 85 13.60 3.39 -14.65
N HIS A 86 13.84 4.61 -14.14
CA HIS A 86 14.55 5.67 -14.87
C HIS A 86 16.08 5.52 -14.77
N PRO A 87 16.80 5.25 -15.87
CA PRO A 87 18.25 5.06 -15.82
C PRO A 87 18.98 6.33 -15.33
N GLY A 88 19.90 6.16 -14.37
CA GLY A 88 20.67 7.27 -13.81
C GLY A 88 19.90 8.12 -12.79
N TRP A 89 18.68 7.72 -12.42
CA TRP A 89 17.86 8.41 -11.44
C TRP A 89 17.44 7.47 -10.30
N ILE A 90 17.30 8.06 -9.11
CA ILE A 90 16.76 7.40 -7.92
C ILE A 90 15.75 8.31 -7.25
N TRP A 91 14.82 7.72 -6.51
CA TRP A 91 14.00 8.39 -5.50
C TRP A 91 14.72 9.50 -4.74
N GLY A 92 14.05 10.64 -4.64
CA GLY A 92 14.37 11.68 -3.69
C GLY A 92 13.97 11.29 -2.27
N SER A 93 14.04 12.27 -1.37
CA SER A 93 13.61 12.06 0.01
C SER A 93 12.08 12.07 0.10
N GLN A 94 11.52 11.04 0.75
CA GLN A 94 10.08 10.97 1.01
C GLN A 94 9.71 11.99 2.09
N GLY A 95 8.89 12.98 1.73
CA GLY A 95 8.38 14.01 2.62
C GLY A 95 7.16 13.56 3.43
N GLY A 96 6.50 12.48 3.02
CA GLY A 96 5.35 11.92 3.72
C GLY A 96 4.83 10.65 3.07
N VAL A 97 4.17 9.82 3.87
CA VAL A 97 3.51 8.59 3.45
C VAL A 97 2.14 8.54 4.13
N PHE A 98 1.09 8.24 3.37
CA PHE A 98 -0.26 8.04 3.89
C PHE A 98 -0.87 6.78 3.28
N ALA A 99 -1.14 5.77 4.10
CA ALA A 99 -1.79 4.54 3.68
C ALA A 99 -3.31 4.67 3.89
N GLU A 100 -4.06 4.92 2.82
CA GLU A 100 -5.53 4.92 2.86
C GLU A 100 -6.04 3.49 3.05
N THR A 101 -5.41 2.55 2.34
CA THR A 101 -5.63 1.10 2.49
C THR A 101 -4.30 0.35 2.29
N PRO A 102 -4.20 -0.95 2.62
CA PRO A 102 -2.98 -1.72 2.37
C PRO A 102 -2.49 -1.69 0.91
N ASP A 103 -3.41 -1.53 -0.06
CA ASP A 103 -3.12 -1.50 -1.49
C ASP A 103 -3.27 -0.11 -2.12
N ARG A 104 -3.37 0.94 -1.30
CA ARG A 104 -3.44 2.33 -1.79
C ARG A 104 -2.69 3.25 -0.83
N ILE A 105 -1.42 3.44 -1.12
CA ILE A 105 -0.47 4.19 -0.30
C ILE A 105 0.00 5.41 -1.09
N TYR A 106 -0.28 6.60 -0.56
CA TYR A 106 0.16 7.86 -1.11
C TYR A 106 1.55 8.20 -0.59
N ILE A 107 2.41 8.65 -1.49
CA ILE A 107 3.79 9.04 -1.21
C ILE A 107 3.99 10.47 -1.73
N ALA A 108 4.44 11.35 -0.84
CA ALA A 108 4.94 12.67 -1.21
C ALA A 108 6.46 12.57 -1.41
N ASN A 109 6.91 12.52 -2.66
CA ASN A 109 8.30 12.36 -3.04
C ASN A 109 8.92 13.71 -3.45
N ARG A 110 10.16 13.98 -3.02
CA ARG A 110 10.90 15.19 -3.41
C ARG A 110 11.65 15.00 -4.74
N GLY A 111 10.93 14.53 -5.75
CA GLY A 111 11.47 14.31 -7.08
C GLY A 111 12.45 13.14 -7.17
N GLU A 112 13.28 13.14 -8.20
CA GLU A 112 14.37 12.19 -8.36
C GLU A 112 15.73 12.88 -8.32
N LEU A 113 16.71 12.14 -7.82
CA LEU A 113 18.11 12.54 -7.71
C LEU A 113 18.94 11.81 -8.77
N PRO A 114 19.94 12.47 -9.37
CA PRO A 114 20.88 11.77 -10.23
C PRO A 114 21.72 10.80 -9.40
N ILE A 115 21.85 9.57 -9.90
CA ILE A 115 22.74 8.56 -9.31
C ILE A 115 24.19 8.96 -9.57
N PRO A 116 25.05 9.06 -8.55
CA PRO A 116 26.49 9.21 -8.73
C PRO A 116 27.07 8.08 -9.59
N GLU A 117 28.15 8.36 -10.32
CA GLU A 117 28.73 7.51 -11.37
C GLU A 117 29.01 6.05 -10.95
N LYS A 118 29.21 5.79 -9.65
CA LYS A 118 29.42 4.44 -9.11
C LYS A 118 28.48 4.16 -7.94
N ALA A 119 27.50 3.29 -8.16
CA ALA A 119 26.74 2.69 -7.07
C ALA A 119 27.62 1.74 -6.25
N PRO A 120 27.49 1.73 -4.91
CA PRO A 120 28.17 0.76 -4.08
C PRO A 120 27.70 -0.67 -4.41
N GLU A 121 28.54 -1.65 -4.13
CA GLU A 121 28.18 -3.06 -4.31
C GLU A 121 27.00 -3.42 -3.37
N GLY A 122 26.01 -4.14 -3.88
CA GLY A 122 24.79 -4.46 -3.12
C GLY A 122 23.80 -3.30 -2.96
N TYR A 123 23.89 -2.25 -3.77
CA TYR A 123 22.97 -1.11 -3.75
C TYR A 123 21.49 -1.52 -3.91
N THR A 124 20.69 -1.23 -2.90
CA THR A 124 19.26 -1.61 -2.81
C THR A 124 18.29 -0.50 -3.19
N GLY A 125 18.78 0.62 -3.74
CA GLY A 125 17.91 1.69 -4.25
C GLY A 125 17.59 2.81 -3.27
N GLY A 126 18.46 3.08 -2.29
CA GLY A 126 18.38 4.27 -1.42
C GLY A 126 19.57 5.22 -1.59
N TYR A 127 19.32 6.53 -1.77
CA TYR A 127 20.40 7.51 -2.00
C TYR A 127 21.38 7.61 -0.82
N GLY A 128 20.95 7.29 0.41
CA GLY A 128 21.82 7.27 1.59
C GLY A 128 23.06 6.37 1.45
N ALA A 129 23.00 5.35 0.59
CA ALA A 129 24.11 4.42 0.37
C ALA A 129 25.35 5.09 -0.27
N PHE A 130 25.21 6.24 -0.93
CA PHE A 130 26.34 6.93 -1.55
C PHE A 130 27.22 7.70 -0.57
N GLY A 131 26.79 7.90 0.68
CA GLY A 131 27.54 8.67 1.68
C GLY A 131 27.78 10.14 1.31
N GLN A 132 27.06 10.64 0.32
CA GLN A 132 27.14 12.01 -0.19
C GLN A 132 25.84 12.75 0.10
N PRO A 133 25.88 14.07 0.35
CA PRO A 133 24.68 14.88 0.42
C PRO A 133 23.79 14.76 -0.84
N ALA A 134 22.48 14.63 -0.63
CA ALA A 134 21.45 14.63 -1.69
C ALA A 134 21.25 15.99 -2.38
N THR A 135 22.18 16.92 -2.19
CA THR A 135 22.15 18.30 -2.72
C THR A 135 23.24 18.55 -3.77
N GLN A 136 24.11 17.57 -4.04
CA GLN A 136 25.22 17.74 -5.00
C GLN A 136 24.74 17.79 -6.45
N GLY A 137 23.69 17.03 -6.80
CA GLY A 137 23.08 17.02 -8.12
C GLY A 137 21.88 17.95 -8.22
N LYS A 138 21.53 18.36 -9.44
CA LYS A 138 20.25 19.05 -9.70
C LYS A 138 19.13 18.00 -9.66
N PRO A 139 18.19 18.07 -8.70
CA PRO A 139 17.08 17.15 -8.65
C PRO A 139 16.09 17.43 -9.79
N ARG A 140 15.39 16.39 -10.23
CA ARG A 140 14.26 16.47 -11.15
C ARG A 140 12.98 16.47 -10.33
N MET A 141 12.29 17.60 -10.25
CA MET A 141 11.00 17.71 -9.54
C MET A 141 9.88 17.09 -10.40
N GLN A 142 9.94 15.77 -10.58
CA GLN A 142 8.93 14.95 -11.25
C GLN A 142 8.56 13.79 -10.34
N HIS A 143 7.38 13.20 -10.54
CA HIS A 143 6.91 12.08 -9.72
C HIS A 143 6.78 12.50 -8.24
N CYS A 144 6.22 13.69 -8.00
CA CYS A 144 6.16 14.27 -6.66
C CYS A 144 5.01 13.73 -5.80
N ILE A 145 3.93 13.28 -6.42
CA ILE A 145 2.81 12.61 -5.75
C ILE A 145 2.55 11.29 -6.44
N LEU A 146 2.73 10.20 -5.70
CA LEU A 146 2.67 8.85 -6.22
C LEU A 146 1.71 8.02 -5.37
N VAL A 147 1.04 7.07 -6.00
CA VAL A 147 0.22 6.07 -5.31
C VAL A 147 0.79 4.70 -5.65
N VAL A 148 1.09 3.90 -4.63
CA VAL A 148 1.61 2.54 -4.76
C VAL A 148 0.71 1.53 -4.04
N ASP A 149 0.83 0.26 -4.41
CA ASP A 149 0.22 -0.85 -3.67
C ASP A 149 1.08 -1.28 -2.46
N GLY A 150 0.61 -2.27 -1.70
CA GLY A 150 1.34 -2.81 -0.55
C GLY A 150 2.69 -3.45 -0.90
N ASN A 151 2.89 -3.85 -2.15
CA ASN A 151 4.16 -4.37 -2.65
C ASN A 151 5.08 -3.26 -3.20
N GLY A 152 4.65 -1.99 -3.11
CA GLY A 152 5.40 -0.83 -3.58
C GLY A 152 5.37 -0.66 -5.08
N LYS A 153 4.48 -1.36 -5.80
CA LYS A 153 4.30 -1.20 -7.23
C LYS A 153 3.52 0.09 -7.50
N LEU A 154 3.96 0.86 -8.49
CA LEU A 154 3.28 2.08 -8.92
C LEU A 154 1.87 1.77 -9.46
N LEU A 155 0.87 2.46 -8.89
CA LEU A 155 -0.53 2.45 -9.34
C LEU A 155 -0.85 3.72 -10.10
N GLU A 156 -0.48 4.88 -9.53
CA GLU A 156 -0.75 6.18 -10.11
C GLU A 156 0.44 7.12 -9.90
N ASP A 157 0.64 7.98 -10.88
CA ASP A 157 1.65 9.03 -10.86
C ASP A 157 1.00 10.35 -11.29
N TRP A 158 0.92 11.29 -10.35
CA TRP A 158 0.17 12.53 -10.54
C TRP A 158 1.06 13.65 -11.11
N THR A 159 1.71 13.35 -12.24
CA THR A 159 2.63 14.26 -12.92
C THR A 159 2.02 15.60 -13.32
N GLN A 160 0.69 15.69 -13.46
CA GLN A 160 -0.01 16.95 -13.74
C GLN A 160 0.22 18.01 -12.65
N TRP A 161 0.61 17.60 -11.44
CA TRP A 161 0.87 18.49 -10.31
C TRP A 161 2.36 18.75 -10.05
N ASP A 162 3.28 18.14 -10.80
CA ASP A 162 4.73 18.28 -10.57
C ASP A 162 5.19 19.75 -10.62
N HIS A 163 4.57 20.56 -11.47
CA HIS A 163 4.82 22.00 -11.58
C HIS A 163 4.58 22.79 -10.27
N LEU A 164 3.83 22.24 -9.31
CA LEU A 164 3.65 22.85 -7.99
C LEU A 164 4.89 22.71 -7.11
N PHE A 165 5.77 21.75 -7.42
CA PHE A 165 6.98 21.42 -6.67
C PHE A 165 8.26 21.94 -7.34
N GLU A 166 8.16 22.34 -8.61
CA GLU A 166 9.20 23.10 -9.28
C GLU A 166 9.37 24.45 -8.58
N GLY A 167 10.44 24.58 -7.80
CA GLY A 167 10.73 25.81 -7.10
C GLY A 167 10.83 26.98 -8.07
N LYS A 168 9.88 27.92 -8.01
CA LYS A 168 10.15 29.29 -8.44
C LYS A 168 11.34 29.74 -7.61
N THR A 169 12.45 30.04 -8.28
CA THR A 169 13.60 30.76 -7.73
C THR A 169 13.10 31.75 -6.69
N ARG A 170 13.57 31.62 -5.44
CA ARG A 170 13.33 32.64 -4.42
C ARG A 170 13.69 33.98 -5.03
N LEU A 171 12.71 34.85 -5.23
CA LEU A 171 12.95 36.24 -5.60
C LEU A 171 13.91 36.83 -4.57
N GLY A 172 15.11 37.14 -5.05
CA GLY A 172 16.22 37.59 -4.21
C GLY A 172 17.58 37.66 -4.92
N SER A 173 17.62 37.72 -6.26
CA SER A 173 18.70 38.43 -6.95
C SER A 173 18.07 39.60 -7.67
N GLY A 174 18.17 40.78 -7.04
CA GLY A 174 17.73 42.02 -7.64
C GLY A 174 18.54 42.28 -8.91
N ARG A 175 17.96 41.96 -10.07
CA ARG A 175 18.34 42.61 -11.31
C ARG A 175 17.77 44.03 -11.24
N HIS A 176 18.61 44.99 -10.88
CA HIS A 176 18.39 46.38 -11.27
C HIS A 176 18.34 46.40 -12.80
N GLY A 177 17.13 46.45 -13.34
CA GLY A 177 16.91 46.86 -14.72
C GLY A 177 17.24 48.34 -14.81
N ALA A 178 18.35 48.67 -15.46
CA ALA A 178 18.55 49.97 -16.05
C ALA A 178 17.43 50.18 -17.08
N ALA A 179 16.41 50.94 -16.69
CA ALA A 179 15.52 51.59 -17.64
C ALA A 179 16.18 52.91 -18.02
N SER A 180 16.73 52.93 -19.23
CA SER A 180 17.03 54.13 -19.98
C SER A 180 15.74 54.90 -20.24
N LEU A 181 15.60 56.08 -19.61
CA LEU A 181 15.03 57.31 -20.15
C LEU A 181 15.65 58.49 -19.39
#